data_AF-A0A496QFG1-F1
#
_entry.id   AF-A0A496QFG1-F1
#
_cell.length_a   1.000
_cell.length_b   1.000
_cell.length_c   1.000
_cell.angle_alpha   90.00
_cell.angle_beta   90.00
_cell.angle_gamma   90.00
#
_symmetry.space_group_name_H-M   'P 1'
#
loop_
_entity.id
_entity.type
_entity.pdbx_description
1 polymer ?
#
loop_
_entity_poly.entity_id
_entity_poly.type
_entity_poly.pdbx_seq_one_letter_code
_entity_poly.pdbx_strand_id
1 'polypeptide(L)'
;MKKILVLIAVLSLSVLTMAAVEIEFWHAMGGGHGATLNEIVNSFNEANPDIVVKPIYVGNYGALSQKLLASAESGNLPAISQAYGNWTAKLIPRGVVQELNGFINNPDYGFTAEQWEAIWAPFKKMITWGDTIYAVPFNKSTYVLYYNTDAFELYGLTPPKTMEDLFFDAMMLTEDKDGDGEIDQYGMGFRTTIDHFVVFLRANGGKILNIGPDGKIEVTINSPEAHEALQFMYDMV
;
A
#
# COMPACT_ATOMS: atom_id res chain seq x y z
N MET A 1 -18.65 -72.63 35.75
CA MET A 1 -19.04 -72.02 34.46
C MET A 1 -19.07 -70.51 34.65
N LYS A 2 -18.19 -69.79 33.94
CA LYS A 2 -17.90 -68.35 34.07
C LYS A 2 -18.98 -67.53 33.37
N LYS A 3 -19.48 -66.47 34.01
CA LYS A 3 -20.07 -65.30 33.31
C LYS A 3 -19.58 -64.03 34.01
N ILE A 4 -18.47 -63.50 33.50
CA ILE A 4 -17.96 -62.17 33.83
C ILE A 4 -18.70 -61.20 32.91
N LEU A 5 -19.51 -60.31 33.47
CA LEU A 5 -20.03 -59.14 32.76
C LEU A 5 -18.88 -58.15 32.60
N VAL A 6 -18.44 -57.93 31.37
CA VAL A 6 -17.57 -56.82 31.00
C VAL A 6 -18.48 -55.63 30.70
N LEU A 7 -18.56 -54.68 31.64
CA LEU A 7 -19.08 -53.34 31.36
C LEU A 7 -18.03 -52.61 30.51
N ILE A 8 -18.30 -52.42 29.22
CA ILE A 8 -17.51 -51.54 28.37
C ILE A 8 -17.96 -50.11 28.70
N ALA A 9 -17.16 -49.41 29.50
CA ALA A 9 -17.25 -47.97 29.61
C ALA A 9 -16.77 -47.36 28.28
N VAL A 10 -17.71 -46.93 27.44
CA VAL A 10 -17.42 -46.08 26.30
C VAL A 10 -17.05 -44.71 26.86
N LEU A 11 -15.76 -44.45 27.06
CA LEU A 11 -15.25 -43.09 27.18
C LEU A 11 -15.51 -42.40 25.83
N SER A 12 -16.59 -41.63 25.75
CA SER A 12 -16.76 -40.62 24.72
C SER A 12 -15.66 -39.58 24.91
N LEU A 13 -14.56 -39.70 24.15
CA LEU A 13 -13.66 -38.59 23.91
C LEU A 13 -14.44 -37.54 23.12
N SER A 14 -15.06 -36.60 23.83
CA SER A 14 -15.51 -35.34 23.24
C SER A 14 -14.24 -34.57 22.87
N VAL A 15 -13.78 -34.75 21.64
CA VAL A 15 -12.84 -33.81 21.04
C VAL A 15 -13.64 -32.51 20.88
N LEU A 16 -13.40 -31.55 21.76
CA LEU A 16 -13.82 -30.17 21.56
C LEU A 16 -13.05 -29.66 20.34
N THR A 17 -13.58 -29.84 19.14
CA THR A 17 -13.14 -29.06 17.99
C THR A 17 -13.57 -27.63 18.26
N MET A 18 -12.65 -26.79 18.73
CA MET A 18 -12.86 -25.36 18.72
C MET A 18 -13.16 -24.94 17.27
N ALA A 19 -14.26 -24.22 17.06
CA ALA A 19 -14.54 -23.66 15.74
C ALA A 19 -13.39 -22.76 15.32
N ALA A 20 -13.00 -22.83 14.05
CA ALA A 20 -11.91 -22.02 13.51
C ALA A 20 -12.19 -20.54 13.73
N VAL A 21 -11.16 -19.78 14.08
CA VAL A 21 -11.26 -18.33 14.27
C VAL A 21 -11.31 -17.67 12.91
N GLU A 22 -12.41 -16.97 12.62
CA GLU A 22 -12.55 -16.22 11.38
C GLU A 22 -11.97 -14.80 11.52
N ILE A 23 -11.13 -14.40 10.56
CA ILE A 23 -10.47 -13.09 10.53
C ILE A 23 -10.83 -12.40 9.22
N GLU A 24 -11.62 -11.33 9.29
CA GLU A 24 -11.85 -10.48 8.13
C GLU A 24 -10.60 -9.64 7.80
N PHE A 25 -10.20 -9.67 6.53
CA PHE A 25 -9.13 -8.84 5.99
C PHE A 25 -9.68 -7.89 4.91
N TRP A 26 -9.89 -6.63 5.25
CA TRP A 26 -10.32 -5.64 4.26
C TRP A 26 -9.14 -5.14 3.41
N HIS A 27 -9.29 -5.15 2.09
CA HIS A 27 -8.22 -4.73 1.16
C HIS A 27 -8.76 -4.01 -0.09
N ALA A 28 -7.87 -3.30 -0.78
CA ALA A 28 -8.15 -2.59 -2.03
C ALA A 28 -7.53 -3.29 -3.26
N MET A 29 -6.93 -4.47 -3.09
CA MET A 29 -6.32 -5.24 -4.18
C MET A 29 -7.36 -5.80 -5.15
N GLY A 30 -7.50 -5.17 -6.32
CA GLY A 30 -8.25 -5.68 -7.46
C GLY A 30 -7.35 -6.35 -8.51
N GLY A 31 -7.96 -6.90 -9.56
CA GLY A 31 -7.25 -7.50 -10.69
C GLY A 31 -6.23 -8.56 -10.28
N GLY A 32 -5.05 -8.57 -10.93
CA GLY A 32 -3.99 -9.53 -10.66
C GLY A 32 -3.49 -9.50 -9.21
N HIS A 33 -3.44 -8.33 -8.56
CA HIS A 33 -3.06 -8.24 -7.15
C HIS A 33 -4.05 -8.92 -6.22
N GLY A 34 -5.35 -8.85 -6.53
CA GLY A 34 -6.39 -9.57 -5.79
C GLY A 34 -6.25 -11.08 -5.93
N ALA A 35 -5.93 -11.57 -7.13
CA ALA A 35 -5.66 -12.99 -7.37
C ALA A 35 -4.47 -13.49 -6.54
N THR A 36 -3.34 -12.78 -6.58
CA THR A 36 -2.15 -13.13 -5.77
C THR A 36 -2.43 -13.06 -4.26
N LEU A 37 -3.21 -12.08 -3.80
CA LEU A 37 -3.59 -12.03 -2.38
C LEU A 37 -4.44 -13.26 -1.98
N ASN A 38 -5.38 -13.67 -2.83
CA ASN A 38 -6.18 -14.87 -2.57
C ASN A 38 -5.31 -16.13 -2.50
N GLU A 39 -4.29 -16.25 -3.35
CA GLU A 39 -3.33 -17.35 -3.28
C GLU A 39 -2.59 -17.37 -1.93
N ILE A 40 -2.08 -16.21 -1.49
CA ILE A 40 -1.39 -16.08 -0.19
C ILE A 40 -2.33 -16.46 0.96
N VAL A 41 -3.57 -15.97 0.94
CA VAL A 41 -4.55 -16.27 1.99
C VAL A 41 -4.95 -17.74 1.98
N ASN A 42 -5.11 -18.36 0.81
CA ASN A 42 -5.40 -19.78 0.72
C ASN A 42 -4.27 -20.62 1.30
N SER A 43 -3.02 -20.32 0.96
CA SER A 43 -1.86 -21.01 1.55
C SER A 43 -1.78 -20.82 3.06
N PHE A 44 -2.12 -19.63 3.58
CA PHE A 44 -2.19 -19.41 5.03
C PHE A 44 -3.29 -20.27 5.68
N ASN A 45 -4.50 -20.28 5.12
CA ASN A 45 -5.63 -21.04 5.66
C ASN A 45 -5.38 -22.56 5.62
N GLU A 46 -4.73 -23.06 4.56
CA GLU A 46 -4.32 -24.46 4.46
C GLU A 46 -3.29 -24.85 5.52
N ALA A 47 -2.34 -23.96 5.81
CA ALA A 47 -1.31 -24.19 6.82
C ALA A 47 -1.81 -24.01 8.26
N ASN A 48 -2.93 -23.30 8.46
CA ASN A 48 -3.46 -22.93 9.77
C ASN A 48 -4.95 -23.32 9.87
N PRO A 49 -5.30 -24.61 10.02
CA PRO A 49 -6.69 -25.08 9.96
C PRO A 49 -7.61 -24.49 11.05
N ASP A 50 -7.02 -23.99 12.15
CA ASP A 50 -7.75 -23.35 13.24
C ASP A 50 -8.03 -21.85 12.98
N ILE A 51 -7.54 -21.27 11.87
CA ILE A 51 -7.68 -19.86 11.51
C ILE A 51 -8.15 -19.74 10.06
N VAL A 52 -9.23 -18.98 9.84
CA VAL A 52 -9.75 -18.70 8.50
C VAL A 52 -9.69 -17.20 8.22
N VAL A 53 -8.71 -16.78 7.41
CA VAL A 53 -8.64 -15.42 6.90
C VAL A 53 -9.57 -15.28 5.69
N LYS A 54 -10.46 -14.29 5.76
CA LYS A 54 -11.42 -13.94 4.71
C LYS A 54 -11.02 -12.60 4.07
N PRO A 55 -10.43 -12.60 2.86
CA PRO A 55 -10.08 -11.37 2.17
C PRO A 55 -11.34 -10.73 1.58
N ILE A 56 -11.62 -9.49 1.98
CA ILE A 56 -12.78 -8.72 1.54
C ILE A 56 -12.29 -7.53 0.73
N TYR A 57 -12.54 -7.59 -0.57
CA TYR A 57 -12.24 -6.51 -1.50
C TYR A 57 -13.23 -5.35 -1.32
N VAL A 58 -12.72 -4.17 -0.97
CA VAL A 58 -13.49 -2.94 -0.77
C VAL A 58 -13.28 -1.96 -1.94
N GLY A 59 -13.34 -2.48 -3.17
CA GLY A 59 -13.34 -1.69 -4.41
C GLY A 59 -12.02 -0.99 -4.75
N ASN A 60 -11.65 0.07 -4.04
CA ASN A 60 -10.39 0.76 -4.29
C ASN A 60 -9.88 1.42 -3.01
N TYR A 61 -8.68 2.00 -3.07
CA TYR A 61 -8.07 2.65 -1.90
C TYR A 61 -8.95 3.78 -1.33
N GLY A 62 -9.65 4.54 -2.16
CA GLY A 62 -10.57 5.59 -1.71
C GLY A 62 -11.77 5.02 -0.93
N ALA A 63 -12.43 4.01 -1.50
CA ALA A 63 -13.56 3.33 -0.87
C ALA A 63 -13.15 2.62 0.43
N LEU A 64 -11.99 1.94 0.45
CA LEU A 64 -11.44 1.32 1.64
C LEU A 64 -11.15 2.35 2.74
N SER A 65 -10.50 3.46 2.38
CA SER A 65 -10.21 4.55 3.34
C SER A 65 -11.49 5.12 3.96
N GLN A 66 -12.50 5.38 3.13
CA GLN A 66 -13.80 5.88 3.61
C GLN A 66 -14.49 4.87 4.52
N LYS A 67 -14.52 3.59 4.13
CA LYS A 67 -15.12 2.52 4.95
C LYS A 67 -14.42 2.39 6.30
N LEU A 68 -13.08 2.38 6.34
CA LEU A 68 -12.32 2.31 7.59
C LEU A 68 -12.59 3.50 8.52
N LEU A 69 -12.56 4.72 7.98
CA LEU A 69 -12.81 5.92 8.78
C LEU A 69 -14.25 5.95 9.32
N ALA A 70 -15.24 5.52 8.54
CA ALA A 70 -16.62 5.43 9.01
C ALA A 70 -16.82 4.31 10.04
N SER A 71 -16.24 3.13 9.80
CA SER A 71 -16.31 1.98 10.71
C SER A 71 -15.62 2.22 12.05
N ALA A 72 -14.59 3.06 12.09
CA ALA A 72 -13.92 3.46 13.32
C ALA A 72 -14.87 4.22 14.26
N GLU A 73 -15.77 5.04 13.71
CA GLU A 73 -16.76 5.78 14.51
C GLU A 73 -17.91 4.88 14.99
N SER A 74 -18.24 3.81 14.23
CA SER A 74 -19.32 2.88 14.58
C SER A 74 -18.87 1.66 15.38
N GLY A 75 -17.57 1.50 15.65
CA GLY A 75 -17.01 0.32 16.33
C GLY A 75 -17.03 -0.97 15.52
N ASN A 76 -17.24 -0.92 14.20
CA ASN A 76 -17.37 -2.09 13.32
C ASN A 76 -16.17 -2.23 12.39
N LEU A 77 -14.97 -2.24 12.98
CA LEU A 77 -13.71 -2.41 12.26
C LEU A 77 -13.40 -3.90 12.01
N PRO A 78 -12.69 -4.23 10.92
CA PRO A 78 -12.19 -5.59 10.71
C PRO A 78 -11.05 -5.89 11.69
N ALA A 79 -10.75 -7.18 11.87
CA ALA A 79 -9.58 -7.61 12.62
C ALA A 79 -8.28 -7.12 11.98
N ILE A 80 -8.18 -7.18 10.65
CA ILE A 80 -7.05 -6.61 9.89
C ILE A 80 -7.54 -5.87 8.65
N SER A 81 -6.81 -4.82 8.27
CA SER A 81 -7.07 -4.08 7.03
C SER A 81 -5.80 -3.57 6.40
N GLN A 82 -5.79 -3.52 5.07
CA GLN A 82 -4.80 -2.76 4.33
C GLN A 82 -5.03 -1.28 4.63
N ALA A 83 -3.97 -0.55 4.94
CA ALA A 83 -4.05 0.88 5.20
C ALA A 83 -2.75 1.60 4.81
N TYR A 84 -2.88 2.83 4.30
CA TYR A 84 -1.73 3.72 4.20
C TYR A 84 -1.41 4.34 5.56
N GLY A 85 -0.12 4.65 5.78
CA GLY A 85 0.34 5.26 7.03
C GLY A 85 -0.38 6.58 7.39
N ASN A 86 -0.80 7.37 6.40
CA ASN A 86 -1.58 8.59 6.66
C ASN A 86 -3.02 8.31 7.11
N TRP A 87 -3.59 7.14 6.80
CA TRP A 87 -4.88 6.71 7.36
C TRP A 87 -4.67 6.19 8.78
N THR A 88 -3.65 5.36 8.99
CA THR A 88 -3.25 4.85 10.31
C THR A 88 -3.01 6.02 11.29
N ALA A 89 -2.27 7.05 10.88
CA ALA A 89 -2.05 8.26 11.67
C ALA A 89 -3.35 8.94 12.13
N LYS A 90 -4.41 8.93 11.32
CA LYS A 90 -5.71 9.49 11.70
C LYS A 90 -6.44 8.60 12.71
N LEU A 91 -6.22 7.29 12.68
CA LEU A 91 -6.89 6.32 13.53
C LEU A 91 -6.19 6.13 14.89
N ILE A 92 -4.87 6.34 14.98
CA ILE A 92 -4.10 6.20 16.24
C ILE A 92 -4.71 7.02 17.40
N PRO A 93 -5.00 8.33 17.25
CA PRO A 93 -5.57 9.13 18.35
C PRO A 93 -6.98 8.67 18.80
N ARG A 94 -7.66 7.85 17.99
CA ARG A 94 -8.98 7.29 18.33
C ARG A 94 -8.87 6.01 19.18
N GLY A 95 -7.67 5.48 19.39
CA GLY A 95 -7.44 4.27 20.19
C GLY A 95 -7.94 2.97 19.55
N VAL A 96 -8.19 2.98 18.23
CA VAL A 96 -8.76 1.83 17.50
C VAL A 96 -7.72 1.03 16.71
N VAL A 97 -6.45 1.44 16.72
CA VAL A 97 -5.35 0.74 16.05
C VAL A 97 -4.54 0.00 17.10
N GLN A 98 -4.39 -1.31 16.94
CA GLN A 98 -3.64 -2.15 17.85
C GLN A 98 -2.14 -1.83 17.79
N GLU A 99 -1.51 -1.66 18.95
CA GLU A 99 -0.06 -1.62 19.07
C GLU A 99 0.53 -3.01 18.81
N LEU A 100 1.53 -3.11 17.94
CA LEU A 100 2.06 -4.37 17.44
C LEU A 100 3.43 -4.74 18.00
N ASN A 101 4.08 -3.90 18.82
CA ASN A 101 5.41 -4.20 19.38
C ASN A 101 5.45 -5.59 20.05
N GLY A 102 4.43 -5.92 20.86
CA GLY A 102 4.34 -7.21 21.54
C GLY A 102 4.12 -8.39 20.59
N PHE A 103 3.45 -8.18 19.46
CA PHE A 103 3.24 -9.22 18.45
C PHE A 103 4.48 -9.43 17.59
N ILE A 104 5.10 -8.34 17.14
CA ILE A 104 6.31 -8.36 16.30
C ILE A 104 7.48 -8.97 17.04
N ASN A 105 7.64 -8.68 18.33
CA ASN A 105 8.75 -9.18 19.15
C ASN A 105 8.44 -10.50 19.87
N ASN A 106 7.29 -11.13 19.61
CA ASN A 106 6.95 -12.38 20.27
C ASN A 106 7.90 -13.50 19.79
N PRO A 107 8.53 -14.27 20.70
CA PRO A 107 9.49 -15.31 20.31
C PRO A 107 8.85 -16.53 19.62
N ASP A 108 7.55 -16.76 19.82
CA ASP A 108 6.85 -17.94 19.30
C ASP A 108 6.29 -17.72 17.89
N TYR A 109 5.85 -16.50 17.58
CA TYR A 109 5.17 -16.20 16.31
C TYR A 109 5.53 -14.85 15.66
N GLY A 110 6.37 -14.05 16.32
CA GLY A 110 6.83 -12.76 15.81
C GLY A 110 7.95 -12.90 14.76
N PHE A 111 8.53 -11.76 14.39
CA PHE A 111 9.70 -11.75 13.51
C PHE A 111 10.96 -12.12 14.28
N THR A 112 11.85 -12.91 13.67
CA THR A 112 13.23 -12.97 14.17
C THR A 112 13.92 -11.61 13.95
N ALA A 113 14.96 -11.33 14.73
CA ALA A 113 15.75 -10.11 14.56
C ALA A 113 16.30 -9.99 13.12
N GLU A 114 16.71 -11.11 12.52
CA GLU A 114 17.20 -11.15 11.14
C GLU A 114 16.09 -10.82 10.13
N GLN A 115 14.90 -11.40 10.27
CA GLN A 115 13.77 -11.11 9.38
C GLN A 115 13.34 -9.65 9.49
N TRP A 116 13.29 -9.10 10.70
CA TRP A 116 12.93 -7.70 10.92
C TRP A 116 13.98 -6.73 10.35
N GLU A 117 15.27 -7.06 10.48
CA GLU A 117 16.33 -6.24 9.90
C GLU A 117 16.42 -6.33 8.37
N ALA A 118 15.98 -7.44 7.78
CA ALA A 118 15.85 -7.56 6.33
C ALA A 118 14.79 -6.62 5.72
N ILE A 119 13.81 -6.16 6.51
CA ILE A 119 12.82 -5.18 6.05
C ILE A 119 13.48 -3.82 5.87
N TRP A 120 13.36 -3.25 4.67
CA TRP A 120 13.92 -1.95 4.34
C TRP A 120 13.48 -0.86 5.34
N ALA A 121 14.45 -0.14 5.91
CA ALA A 121 14.22 0.78 7.02
C ALA A 121 13.11 1.85 6.78
N PRO A 122 12.96 2.44 5.59
CA PRO A 122 11.83 3.33 5.31
C PRO A 122 10.46 2.69 5.48
N PHE A 123 10.30 1.40 5.17
CA PHE A 123 9.03 0.70 5.41
C PHE A 123 8.75 0.52 6.89
N LYS A 124 9.77 0.20 7.68
CA LYS A 124 9.68 0.17 9.15
C LYS A 124 9.32 1.55 9.71
N LYS A 125 9.93 2.62 9.20
CA LYS A 125 9.63 4.00 9.62
C LYS A 125 8.18 4.41 9.32
N MET A 126 7.61 3.96 8.20
CA MET A 126 6.26 4.33 7.78
C MET A 126 5.12 3.75 8.64
N ILE A 127 5.42 2.72 9.42
CA ILE A 127 4.45 2.01 10.27
C ILE A 127 4.65 2.30 11.77
N THR A 128 5.60 3.18 12.11
CA THR A 128 6.03 3.44 13.49
C THR A 128 5.81 4.91 13.86
N TRP A 129 5.21 5.15 15.02
CA TRP A 129 5.02 6.48 15.62
C TRP A 129 5.67 6.50 17.01
N GLY A 130 6.70 7.32 17.17
CA GLY A 130 7.57 7.23 18.34
C GLY A 130 8.28 5.87 18.36
N ASP A 131 8.15 5.13 19.46
CA ASP A 131 8.68 3.77 19.60
C ASP A 131 7.62 2.69 19.32
N THR A 132 6.39 3.08 18.99
CA THR A 132 5.25 2.16 18.81
C THR A 132 5.04 1.81 17.35
N ILE A 133 4.97 0.52 17.05
CA ILE A 133 4.69 -0.04 15.73
C ILE A 133 3.18 -0.32 15.64
N TYR A 134 2.53 0.17 14.59
CA TYR A 134 1.06 0.09 14.43
C TYR A 134 0.61 -0.72 13.20
N ALA A 135 1.54 -1.18 12.36
CA ALA A 135 1.23 -1.99 11.19
C ALA A 135 2.40 -2.93 10.85
N VAL A 136 2.18 -3.86 9.93
CA VAL A 136 3.23 -4.68 9.31
C VAL A 136 3.35 -4.25 7.85
N PRO A 137 4.57 -4.09 7.28
CA PRO A 137 4.71 -3.72 5.88
C PRO A 137 4.16 -4.83 4.99
N PHE A 138 3.12 -4.52 4.22
CA PHE A 138 2.42 -5.50 3.37
C PHE A 138 2.77 -5.33 1.89
N ASN A 139 2.54 -4.14 1.34
CA ASN A 139 2.85 -3.82 -0.05
C ASN A 139 3.25 -2.35 -0.20
N LYS A 140 4.16 -2.08 -1.15
CA LYS A 140 4.53 -0.72 -1.53
C LYS A 140 4.90 -0.65 -3.01
N SER A 141 4.64 0.50 -3.61
CA SER A 141 5.00 0.82 -4.99
C SER A 141 5.81 2.11 -5.03
N THR A 142 6.63 2.26 -6.07
CA THR A 142 7.29 3.51 -6.43
C THR A 142 6.81 3.96 -7.80
N TYR A 143 6.79 5.27 -8.03
CA TYR A 143 6.60 5.80 -9.37
C TYR A 143 7.87 5.53 -10.19
N VAL A 144 7.67 5.16 -11.44
CA VAL A 144 8.72 4.97 -12.45
C VAL A 144 8.25 5.61 -13.75
N LEU A 145 9.19 6.15 -14.52
CA LEU A 145 8.91 6.63 -15.87
C LEU A 145 9.09 5.46 -16.84
N TYR A 146 8.00 5.05 -17.49
CA TYR A 146 8.05 4.16 -18.64
C TYR A 146 8.08 5.00 -19.92
N TYR A 147 8.85 4.56 -20.91
CA TYR A 147 8.89 5.19 -22.23
C TYR A 147 8.82 4.12 -23.32
N ASN A 148 8.37 4.51 -24.51
CA ASN A 148 8.31 3.64 -25.69
C ASN A 148 9.68 3.66 -26.40
N THR A 149 10.41 2.56 -26.38
CA THR A 149 11.75 2.46 -26.97
C THR A 149 11.73 2.66 -28.48
N ASP A 150 10.71 2.14 -29.16
CA ASP A 150 10.61 2.19 -30.63
C ASP A 150 10.33 3.63 -31.08
N ALA A 151 9.49 4.36 -30.33
CA ALA A 151 9.25 5.77 -30.56
C ALA A 151 10.52 6.61 -30.31
N PHE A 152 11.26 6.32 -29.23
CA PHE A 152 12.52 7.03 -28.97
C PHE A 152 13.56 6.79 -30.07
N GLU A 153 13.69 5.55 -30.56
CA GLU A 153 14.61 5.22 -31.67
C GLU A 153 14.19 5.93 -32.97
N LEU A 154 12.90 5.89 -33.32
CA LEU A 154 12.38 6.51 -34.54
C LEU A 154 12.63 8.03 -34.59
N TYR A 155 12.50 8.72 -33.46
CA TYR A 155 12.68 10.17 -33.37
C TYR A 155 14.12 10.57 -32.97
N GLY A 156 15.03 9.59 -32.79
CA GLY A 156 16.41 9.85 -32.40
C GLY A 156 16.58 10.42 -30.99
N LEU A 157 15.64 10.12 -30.08
CA LEU A 157 15.63 10.59 -28.70
C LEU A 157 16.39 9.63 -27.78
N THR A 158 16.85 10.14 -26.64
CA THR A 158 17.42 9.33 -25.55
C THR A 158 16.62 9.56 -24.29
N PRO A 159 16.49 8.56 -23.38
CA PRO A 159 15.68 8.72 -22.17
C PRO A 159 16.04 10.00 -21.37
N PRO A 160 15.03 10.79 -20.96
CA PRO A 160 15.25 12.12 -20.41
C PRO A 160 15.98 12.04 -19.06
N LYS A 161 16.88 13.00 -18.81
CA LYS A 161 17.63 13.09 -17.54
C LYS A 161 17.23 14.31 -16.73
N THR A 162 16.60 15.29 -17.37
CA THR A 162 16.11 16.53 -16.77
C THR A 162 14.61 16.71 -17.03
N MET A 163 13.99 17.65 -16.31
CA MET A 163 12.57 17.98 -16.55
C MET A 163 12.40 18.69 -17.90
N GLU A 164 13.40 19.44 -18.33
CA GLU A 164 13.47 20.09 -19.62
C GLU A 164 13.57 19.06 -20.76
N ASP A 165 14.41 18.02 -20.61
CA ASP A 165 14.48 16.91 -21.57
C ASP A 165 13.11 16.22 -21.65
N LEU A 166 12.47 15.95 -20.51
CA LEU A 166 11.17 15.30 -20.47
C LEU A 166 10.09 16.11 -21.19
N PHE A 167 10.07 17.43 -20.99
CA PHE A 167 9.15 18.33 -21.70
C PHE A 167 9.41 18.31 -23.21
N PHE A 168 10.68 18.41 -23.60
CA PHE A 168 11.09 18.38 -25.00
C PHE A 168 10.71 17.06 -25.68
N ASP A 169 11.03 15.92 -25.06
CA ASP A 169 10.69 14.60 -25.56
C ASP A 169 9.18 14.42 -25.68
N ALA A 170 8.41 14.89 -24.69
CA ALA A 170 6.95 14.83 -24.72
C ALA A 170 6.37 15.67 -25.88
N MET A 171 6.91 16.86 -26.14
CA MET A 171 6.50 17.67 -27.30
C MET A 171 6.85 16.98 -28.62
N MET A 172 8.07 16.46 -28.75
CA MET A 172 8.54 15.79 -29.98
C MET A 172 7.71 14.55 -30.32
N LEU A 173 7.22 13.85 -29.31
CA LEU A 173 6.41 12.65 -29.46
C LEU A 173 4.90 12.93 -29.54
N THR A 174 4.47 14.19 -29.42
CA THR A 174 3.06 14.56 -29.57
C THR A 174 2.80 14.95 -31.01
N GLU A 175 2.10 14.09 -31.75
CA GLU A 175 1.93 14.22 -33.20
C GLU A 175 0.54 13.72 -33.64
N ASP A 176 0.04 14.34 -34.71
CA ASP A 176 -1.03 13.83 -35.56
C ASP A 176 -0.37 13.01 -36.68
N LYS A 177 -0.34 11.68 -36.54
CA LYS A 177 0.39 10.81 -37.47
C LYS A 177 -0.31 10.58 -38.79
N ASP A 178 -1.64 10.73 -38.85
CA ASP A 178 -2.41 10.48 -40.07
C ASP A 178 -2.81 11.76 -40.83
N GLY A 179 -2.55 12.92 -40.23
CA GLY A 179 -2.73 14.24 -40.82
C GLY A 179 -4.19 14.68 -40.88
N ASP A 180 -5.07 14.09 -40.07
CA ASP A 180 -6.50 14.41 -40.05
C ASP A 180 -6.85 15.70 -39.27
N GLY A 181 -5.87 16.28 -38.59
CA GLY A 181 -5.99 17.49 -37.79
C GLY A 181 -6.20 17.24 -36.29
N GLU A 182 -6.28 15.98 -35.85
CA GLU A 182 -6.40 15.58 -34.45
C GLU A 182 -5.13 14.84 -33.98
N ILE A 183 -4.69 15.11 -32.74
CA ILE A 183 -3.53 14.41 -32.18
C ILE A 183 -3.88 12.96 -31.86
N ASP A 184 -3.11 12.02 -32.39
CA ASP A 184 -3.31 10.57 -32.20
C ASP A 184 -2.19 9.89 -31.38
N GLN A 185 -1.06 10.58 -31.19
CA GLN A 185 0.00 10.20 -30.26
C GLN A 185 0.30 11.34 -29.29
N TYR A 186 0.39 11.00 -28.00
CA TYR A 186 0.84 11.92 -26.95
C TYR A 186 2.18 11.44 -26.39
N GLY A 187 3.13 12.36 -26.25
CA GLY A 187 4.47 12.04 -25.78
C GLY A 187 4.56 11.73 -24.28
N MET A 188 3.58 12.16 -23.49
CA MET A 188 3.51 11.88 -22.07
C MET A 188 2.06 11.83 -21.58
N GLY A 189 1.81 10.95 -20.62
CA GLY A 189 0.54 10.86 -19.92
C GLY A 189 0.76 10.56 -18.45
N PHE A 190 0.07 11.31 -17.59
CA PHE A 190 0.05 11.06 -16.15
C PHE A 190 -1.31 11.39 -15.57
N ARG A 191 -1.57 10.92 -14.35
CA ARG A 191 -2.81 11.25 -13.65
C ARG A 191 -2.62 12.58 -12.92
N THR A 192 -3.59 13.49 -13.01
CA THR A 192 -3.60 14.75 -12.27
C THR A 192 -3.94 14.51 -10.79
N THR A 193 -2.98 13.94 -10.05
CA THR A 193 -3.12 13.61 -8.63
C THR A 193 -2.05 14.32 -7.79
N ILE A 194 -2.31 14.46 -6.49
CA ILE A 194 -1.33 14.98 -5.54
C ILE A 194 -0.01 14.18 -5.55
N ASP A 195 -0.08 12.88 -5.86
CA ASP A 195 1.10 12.03 -5.91
C ASP A 195 2.02 12.41 -7.08
N HIS A 196 1.47 12.63 -8.28
CA HIS A 196 2.27 13.07 -9.43
C HIS A 196 2.80 14.49 -9.22
N PHE A 197 2.01 15.38 -8.61
CA PHE A 197 2.50 16.68 -8.19
C PHE A 197 3.71 16.55 -7.25
N VAL A 198 3.66 15.65 -6.26
CA VAL A 198 4.80 15.39 -5.37
C VAL A 198 6.00 14.83 -6.13
N VAL A 199 5.80 13.98 -7.14
CA VAL A 199 6.89 13.47 -7.98
C VAL A 199 7.61 14.62 -8.69
N PHE A 200 6.88 15.49 -9.39
CA PHE A 200 7.49 16.62 -10.10
C PHE A 200 8.07 17.66 -9.15
N LEU A 201 7.40 17.95 -8.05
CA LEU A 201 7.93 18.83 -6.99
C LEU A 201 9.27 18.33 -6.47
N ARG A 202 9.39 17.02 -6.21
CA ARG A 202 10.63 16.41 -5.72
C ARG A 202 11.72 16.39 -6.79
N ALA A 203 11.34 16.15 -8.05
CA ALA A 203 12.27 16.24 -9.18
C ALA A 203 12.84 17.67 -9.31
N ASN A 204 12.04 18.69 -9.00
CA ASN A 204 12.46 20.09 -8.95
C ASN A 204 13.05 20.51 -7.58
N GLY A 205 13.47 19.56 -6.74
CA GLY A 205 14.12 19.84 -5.44
C GLY A 205 13.19 20.35 -4.33
N GLY A 206 11.92 20.61 -4.61
CA GLY A 206 10.95 21.10 -3.64
C GLY A 206 10.36 20.04 -2.73
N LYS A 207 9.61 20.48 -1.72
CA LYS A 207 8.97 19.63 -0.70
C LYS A 207 7.65 20.25 -0.28
N ILE A 208 6.68 19.44 0.15
CA ILE A 208 5.42 19.94 0.74
C ILE A 208 5.65 20.46 2.17
N LEU A 209 6.53 19.78 2.90
CA LEU A 209 6.90 20.11 4.28
C LEU A 209 8.41 20.10 4.42
N ASN A 210 8.92 21.06 5.17
CA ASN A 210 10.28 21.05 5.70
C ASN A 210 10.23 20.77 7.21
N ILE A 211 11.06 19.87 7.69
CA ILE A 211 11.16 19.53 9.12
C ILE A 211 12.55 19.93 9.57
N GLY A 212 12.62 20.98 10.39
CA GLY A 212 13.87 21.49 10.93
C GLY A 212 14.53 20.48 11.88
N PRO A 213 15.83 20.64 12.19
CA PRO A 213 16.54 19.80 13.16
C PRO A 213 15.91 19.81 14.57
N ASP A 214 15.17 20.87 14.90
CA ASP A 214 14.41 21.03 16.15
C ASP A 214 12.99 20.42 16.09
N GLY A 215 12.65 19.75 14.98
CA GLY A 215 11.33 19.16 14.75
C GLY A 215 10.26 20.17 14.33
N LYS A 216 10.60 21.46 14.16
CA LYS A 216 9.63 22.43 13.66
C LYS A 216 9.25 22.12 12.23
N ILE A 217 7.95 22.15 11.98
CA ILE A 217 7.37 21.89 10.67
C ILE A 217 7.08 23.24 10.02
N GLU A 218 7.67 23.44 8.86
CA GLU A 218 7.37 24.54 7.96
C GLU A 218 6.59 23.98 6.76
N VAL A 219 5.48 24.64 6.43
CA VAL A 219 4.66 24.28 5.26
C VAL A 219 5.21 25.03 4.06
N THR A 220 5.66 24.29 3.05
CA THR A 220 6.37 24.83 1.88
C THR A 220 5.65 24.54 0.57
N ILE A 221 4.36 24.18 0.61
CA ILE A 221 3.57 23.88 -0.59
C ILE A 221 3.34 25.10 -1.51
N ASN A 222 3.59 26.31 -1.02
CA ASN A 222 3.52 27.56 -1.76
C ASN A 222 4.90 28.12 -2.16
N SER A 223 5.95 27.28 -2.14
CA SER A 223 7.29 27.70 -2.55
C SER A 223 7.39 27.92 -4.06
N PRO A 224 8.41 28.64 -4.56
CA PRO A 224 8.66 28.78 -6.00
C PRO A 224 8.74 27.44 -6.72
N GLU A 225 9.40 26.44 -6.12
CA GLU A 225 9.55 25.10 -6.70
C GLU A 225 8.20 24.38 -6.83
N ALA A 226 7.28 24.62 -5.89
CA ALA A 226 5.92 24.10 -5.92
C ALA A 226 5.08 24.77 -7.01
N HIS A 227 5.24 26.08 -7.21
CA HIS A 227 4.62 26.78 -8.33
C HIS A 227 5.15 26.25 -9.67
N GLU A 228 6.47 26.11 -9.82
CA GLU A 228 7.11 25.58 -11.03
C GLU A 228 6.67 24.15 -11.35
N ALA A 229 6.58 23.26 -10.34
CA ALA A 229 6.10 21.90 -10.55
C ALA A 229 4.63 21.86 -10.98
N LEU A 230 3.78 22.73 -10.43
CA LEU A 230 2.38 22.83 -10.84
C LEU A 230 2.25 23.42 -12.25
N GLN A 231 3.06 24.44 -12.57
CA GLN A 231 3.11 25.04 -13.90
C GLN A 231 3.56 24.01 -14.94
N PHE A 232 4.60 23.22 -14.65
CA PHE A 232 5.02 22.11 -15.50
C PHE A 232 3.87 21.14 -15.77
N MET A 233 3.14 20.72 -14.73
CA MET A 233 1.98 19.83 -14.92
C MET A 233 0.87 20.47 -15.76
N TYR A 234 0.67 21.79 -15.65
CA TYR A 234 -0.31 22.53 -16.43
C TYR A 234 0.10 22.64 -17.90
N ASP A 235 1.36 22.95 -18.17
CA ASP A 235 1.90 23.11 -19.53
C ASP A 235 1.96 21.77 -20.30
N MET A 236 1.85 20.65 -19.59
CA MET A 236 1.84 19.28 -20.15
C MET A 236 0.45 18.75 -20.51
N VAL A 237 -0.63 19.52 -20.28
CA VAL A 237 -2.04 19.15 -20.52
C VAL A 237 -2.62 20.04 -21.62
#